data_AF-A0A5C5YSK2-F1
#
_entry.id   AF-A0A5C5YSK2-F1
#
_cell.length_a   1.000
_cell.length_b   1.000
_cell.length_c   1.000
_cell.angle_alpha   90.00
_cell.angle_beta   90.00
_cell.angle_gamma   90.00
#
_symmetry.space_group_name_H-M   'P 1'
#
loop_
_entity.id
_entity.type
_entity.pdbx_description
1 polymer ?
#
loop_
_entity_poly.entity_id
_entity_poly.type
_entity_poly.pdbx_seq_one_letter_code
_entity_poly.pdbx_strand_id
1 'polypeptide(L)'
;MATAVISAGEAMHYAHDLWAPLNVTIATICLLAAFMLLTILGISESSRVAIAIFLTHLASLTTLLVVGVVYLLNNGFGLLTENLSTPTETGPAEAIFFGFSAALLGISGFESSANFVEEQAEGVFPKTLRNMWLAVSFFNPMMALLALAVVPIVVVGEHEETLLSYVGAQTGGNWLAWLISIDAVLVLSGAVLTSFVGVNGLVHRMTLDRCLPQFLLKTNRRGSTHRIIITFFLLCVSVLLITRGELKALAGVYTISFLAVMALFGFGNILLKVKREGLPRPTRAPWPSVLVAIAAVVAGIIGNAVLNPPYLEVFAEYFFPTLLFVVVMLERINILRFCLFVLQATVRGTIRPLKAMTRAIRAKIKQINAQQIVFFTRGDNIANLNSASCTSARTSTPAA
;
A
#
# COMPACT_ATOMS: atom_id res chain seq x y z
N MET A 1 -3.15 -2.38 0.58
CA MET A 1 -3.88 -2.04 1.83
C MET A 1 -5.34 -1.84 1.51
N ALA A 2 -5.71 -0.89 0.66
CA ALA A 2 -7.10 -0.65 0.27
C ALA A 2 -7.81 -1.93 -0.21
N THR A 3 -7.18 -2.72 -1.10
CA THR A 3 -7.71 -4.04 -1.51
C THR A 3 -8.04 -4.95 -0.33
N ALA A 4 -7.13 -5.13 0.63
CA ALA A 4 -7.35 -5.99 1.79
C ALA A 4 -8.49 -5.50 2.68
N VAL A 5 -8.59 -4.18 2.90
CA VAL A 5 -9.64 -3.59 3.75
C VAL A 5 -11.00 -3.62 3.05
N ILE A 6 -11.05 -3.30 1.75
CA ILE A 6 -12.28 -3.36 0.94
C ILE A 6 -12.77 -4.81 0.86
N SER A 7 -11.93 -5.76 0.46
CA SER A 7 -12.33 -7.17 0.39
C SER A 7 -12.75 -7.72 1.76
N ALA A 8 -12.04 -7.38 2.84
CA ALA A 8 -12.44 -7.80 4.18
C ALA A 8 -13.78 -7.16 4.61
N GLY A 9 -13.98 -5.88 4.31
CA GLY A 9 -15.21 -5.16 4.60
C GLY A 9 -16.39 -5.75 3.85
N GLU A 10 -16.30 -5.84 2.53
CA GLU A 10 -17.33 -6.45 1.66
C GLU A 10 -17.67 -7.88 2.11
N ALA A 11 -16.66 -8.70 2.43
CA ALA A 11 -16.89 -10.04 2.96
C ALA A 11 -17.76 -9.99 4.24
N MET A 12 -17.51 -9.04 5.13
CA MET A 12 -18.27 -8.92 6.38
C MET A 12 -19.65 -8.30 6.19
N HIS A 13 -19.88 -7.49 5.15
CA HIS A 13 -21.24 -7.08 4.75
C HIS A 13 -22.07 -8.27 4.27
N TYR A 14 -21.51 -9.13 3.40
CA TYR A 14 -22.15 -10.40 3.03
C TYR A 14 -22.39 -11.33 4.23
N ALA A 15 -21.47 -11.35 5.21
CA ALA A 15 -21.65 -12.11 6.44
C ALA A 15 -22.71 -11.51 7.37
N HIS A 16 -22.87 -10.18 7.40
CA HIS A 16 -23.90 -9.49 8.17
C HIS A 16 -25.31 -9.84 7.67
N ASP A 17 -25.50 -9.97 6.36
CA ASP A 17 -26.77 -10.43 5.78
C ASP A 17 -27.14 -11.86 6.21
N LEU A 18 -26.14 -12.72 6.46
CA LEU A 18 -26.35 -14.06 7.03
C LEU A 18 -26.65 -14.00 8.53
N TRP A 19 -26.04 -13.04 9.25
CA TRP A 19 -26.18 -12.90 10.69
C TRP A 19 -26.19 -11.43 11.14
N ALA A 20 -27.39 -10.83 11.15
CA ALA A 20 -27.62 -9.40 11.42
C ALA A 20 -27.02 -8.81 12.71
N PRO A 21 -26.81 -9.56 13.81
CA PRO A 21 -26.10 -9.05 14.99
C PRO A 21 -24.59 -8.81 14.79
N LEU A 22 -24.01 -9.23 13.65
CA LEU A 22 -22.59 -9.12 13.38
C LEU A 22 -22.18 -7.64 13.19
N ASN A 23 -21.29 -7.13 14.04
CA ASN A 23 -20.69 -5.82 13.81
C ASN A 23 -19.62 -5.91 12.70
N VAL A 24 -19.93 -5.34 11.53
CA VAL A 24 -19.09 -5.40 10.33
C VAL A 24 -17.67 -4.90 10.59
N THR A 25 -17.50 -3.78 11.32
CA THR A 25 -16.18 -3.20 11.57
C THR A 25 -15.31 -4.13 12.43
N ILE A 26 -15.88 -4.67 13.52
CA ILE A 26 -15.15 -5.60 14.40
C ILE A 26 -14.84 -6.90 13.65
N ALA A 27 -15.81 -7.43 12.90
CA ALA A 27 -15.64 -8.64 12.12
C ALA A 27 -14.53 -8.47 11.05
N THR A 28 -14.44 -7.29 10.43
CA THR A 28 -13.40 -6.95 9.45
C THR A 28 -12.01 -6.97 10.10
N ILE A 29 -11.86 -6.37 11.28
CA ILE A 29 -10.60 -6.39 12.05
C ILE A 29 -10.23 -7.83 12.42
N CYS A 30 -11.20 -8.62 12.89
CA CYS A 30 -10.99 -10.03 13.24
C CYS A 30 -10.55 -10.86 12.03
N LEU A 31 -11.16 -10.65 10.86
CA LEU A 31 -10.79 -11.33 9.62
C LEU A 31 -9.36 -10.97 9.19
N LEU A 32 -9.01 -9.68 9.19
CA LEU A 32 -7.66 -9.20 8.91
C LEU A 32 -6.63 -9.79 9.89
N ALA A 33 -6.97 -9.86 11.19
CA ALA A 33 -6.10 -10.44 12.21
C ALA A 33 -5.92 -11.96 12.01
N ALA A 34 -6.98 -12.67 11.65
CA ALA A 34 -6.93 -14.10 11.36
C ALA A 34 -5.97 -14.38 10.18
N PHE A 35 -6.10 -13.65 9.07
CA PHE A 35 -5.21 -13.82 7.92
C PHE A 35 -3.77 -13.35 8.19
N MET A 36 -3.57 -12.31 8.99
CA MET A 36 -2.24 -11.93 9.48
C MET A 36 -1.59 -13.11 10.22
N LEU A 37 -2.31 -13.74 11.17
CA LEU A 37 -1.80 -14.88 11.94
C LEU A 37 -1.49 -16.07 11.03
N LEU A 38 -2.38 -16.42 10.10
CA LEU A 38 -2.17 -17.50 9.13
C LEU A 38 -0.89 -17.27 8.30
N THR A 39 -0.70 -16.05 7.82
CA THR A 39 0.49 -15.66 7.02
C THR A 39 1.78 -15.68 7.87
N ILE A 40 1.72 -15.27 9.14
CA ILE A 40 2.86 -15.35 10.08
C ILE A 40 3.22 -16.81 10.39
N LEU A 41 2.22 -17.68 10.51
CA LEU A 41 2.40 -19.12 10.73
C LEU A 41 3.05 -19.83 9.54
N GLY A 42 3.21 -19.14 8.41
CA GLY A 42 3.82 -19.67 7.18
C GLY A 42 2.85 -20.54 6.38
N ILE A 43 1.54 -20.42 6.63
CA ILE A 43 0.52 -21.06 5.80
C ILE A 43 0.37 -20.15 4.57
N SER A 44 1.12 -20.46 3.52
CA SER A 44 0.92 -19.86 2.19
C SER A 44 -0.29 -20.50 1.50
N GLU A 45 -0.82 -19.82 0.47
CA GLU A 45 -1.94 -20.33 -0.33
C GLU A 45 -1.77 -21.81 -0.69
N SER A 46 -2.71 -22.63 -0.23
CA SER A 46 -2.82 -24.00 -0.72
C SER A 46 -3.45 -23.92 -2.10
N SER A 47 -2.68 -24.24 -3.15
CA SER A 47 -3.17 -24.24 -4.53
C SER A 47 -4.44 -25.09 -4.69
N ARG A 48 -4.56 -26.20 -3.93
CA ARG A 48 -5.77 -27.03 -3.89
C ARG A 48 -6.96 -26.30 -3.27
N VAL A 49 -6.76 -25.57 -2.18
CA VAL A 49 -7.83 -24.80 -1.53
C VAL A 49 -8.24 -23.63 -2.42
N ALA A 50 -7.29 -22.90 -3.00
CA ALA A 50 -7.58 -21.81 -3.93
C ALA A 50 -8.37 -22.29 -5.17
N ILE A 51 -8.01 -23.45 -5.74
CA ILE A 51 -8.76 -24.06 -6.84
C ILE A 51 -10.17 -24.47 -6.38
N ALA A 52 -10.32 -25.06 -5.20
CA ALA A 52 -11.64 -25.44 -4.67
C ALA A 52 -12.54 -24.21 -4.45
N ILE A 53 -11.99 -23.14 -3.88
CA ILE A 53 -12.65 -21.83 -3.74
C ILE A 53 -13.08 -21.30 -5.11
N PHE A 54 -12.17 -21.27 -6.08
CA PHE A 54 -12.44 -20.76 -7.41
C PHE A 54 -13.50 -21.58 -8.16
N LEU A 55 -13.45 -22.91 -8.09
CA LEU A 55 -14.46 -23.77 -8.72
C LEU A 55 -15.83 -23.62 -8.05
N THR A 56 -15.86 -23.46 -6.73
CA THR A 56 -17.10 -23.19 -5.99
C THR A 56 -17.68 -21.85 -6.44
N HIS A 57 -16.84 -20.82 -6.56
CA HIS A 57 -17.25 -19.51 -7.06
C HIS A 57 -17.85 -19.55 -8.47
N LEU A 58 -17.17 -20.22 -9.41
CA LEU A 58 -17.70 -20.39 -10.76
C LEU A 58 -19.03 -21.16 -10.76
N ALA A 59 -19.16 -22.20 -9.94
CA ALA A 59 -20.41 -22.96 -9.81
C ALA A 59 -21.53 -22.10 -9.21
N SER A 60 -21.24 -21.30 -8.19
CA SER A 60 -22.18 -20.38 -7.54
C SER A 60 -22.71 -19.32 -8.51
N LEU A 61 -21.81 -18.64 -9.21
CA LEU A 61 -22.17 -17.65 -10.23
C LEU A 61 -22.95 -18.30 -11.40
N THR A 62 -22.54 -19.48 -11.86
CA THR A 62 -23.28 -20.19 -12.92
C THR A 62 -24.68 -20.57 -12.44
N THR A 63 -24.83 -21.01 -11.19
CA THR A 63 -26.12 -21.36 -10.60
C THR A 63 -27.04 -20.14 -10.51
N LEU A 64 -26.53 -19.01 -10.01
CA LEU A 64 -27.27 -17.75 -9.98
C LEU A 64 -27.74 -17.33 -11.37
N LEU A 65 -26.85 -17.42 -12.38
CA LEU A 65 -27.19 -17.07 -13.75
C LEU A 65 -28.28 -17.99 -14.33
N VAL A 66 -28.16 -19.30 -14.14
CA VAL A 66 -29.14 -20.27 -14.64
C VAL A 66 -30.50 -20.08 -13.97
N VAL A 67 -30.54 -19.97 -12.63
CA VAL A 67 -31.80 -19.75 -11.90
C VAL A 67 -32.42 -18.41 -12.27
N GLY A 68 -31.61 -17.37 -12.42
CA GLY A 68 -32.05 -16.05 -12.87
C GLY A 68 -32.64 -16.07 -14.28
N VAL A 69 -32.02 -16.78 -15.23
CA VAL A 69 -32.57 -16.95 -16.58
C VAL A 69 -33.88 -17.71 -16.54
N VAL A 70 -33.99 -18.80 -15.76
CA VAL A 70 -35.25 -19.54 -15.59
C VAL A 70 -36.33 -18.65 -14.98
N TYR A 71 -35.99 -17.81 -14.01
CA TYR A 71 -36.90 -16.83 -13.42
C TYR A 71 -37.44 -15.86 -14.49
N LEU A 72 -36.57 -15.31 -15.35
CA LEU A 72 -36.97 -14.40 -16.42
C LEU A 72 -37.82 -15.07 -17.49
N LEU A 73 -37.54 -16.33 -17.82
CA LEU A 73 -38.37 -17.09 -18.78
C LEU A 73 -39.79 -17.34 -18.24
N ASN A 74 -39.96 -17.43 -16.93
CA ASN A 74 -41.26 -17.66 -16.29
C ASN A 74 -42.03 -16.35 -15.98
N ASN A 75 -41.33 -15.27 -15.64
CA ASN A 75 -41.93 -14.00 -15.20
C ASN A 75 -41.90 -12.90 -16.27
N GLY A 76 -41.19 -13.12 -17.38
CA GLY A 76 -41.04 -12.17 -18.48
C GLY A 76 -39.92 -11.14 -18.27
N PHE A 77 -39.75 -10.28 -19.27
CA PHE A 77 -38.67 -9.28 -19.33
C PHE A 77 -39.16 -7.83 -19.12
N GLY A 78 -40.37 -7.66 -18.56
CA GLY A 78 -41.01 -6.35 -18.40
C GLY A 78 -40.16 -5.37 -17.58
N LEU A 79 -39.60 -5.83 -16.46
CA LEU A 79 -38.74 -5.01 -15.61
C LEU A 79 -37.45 -4.57 -16.31
N LEU A 80 -36.85 -5.44 -17.14
CA LEU A 80 -35.70 -5.07 -17.95
C LEU A 80 -36.04 -3.92 -18.91
N THR A 81 -37.20 -4.01 -19.58
CA THR A 81 -37.64 -2.96 -20.51
C THR A 81 -37.95 -1.65 -19.78
N GLU A 82 -38.53 -1.72 -18.58
CA GLU A 82 -38.79 -0.57 -17.73
C GLU A 82 -37.48 0.11 -17.32
N ASN A 83 -36.54 -0.66 -16.75
CA ASN A 83 -35.23 -0.15 -16.33
C ASN A 83 -34.44 0.47 -17.49
N LEU A 84 -34.47 -0.13 -18.69
CA LEU A 84 -33.81 0.43 -19.88
C LEU A 84 -34.50 1.69 -20.42
N SER A 85 -35.79 1.86 -20.13
CA SER A 85 -36.55 3.06 -20.51
C SER A 85 -36.38 4.22 -19.53
N THR A 86 -35.86 3.96 -18.34
CA THR A 86 -35.59 4.98 -17.32
C THR A 86 -34.60 6.01 -17.87
N PRO A 87 -34.96 7.31 -17.91
CA PRO A 87 -34.07 8.36 -18.41
C PRO A 87 -32.79 8.46 -17.58
N THR A 88 -31.65 8.59 -18.26
CA THR A 88 -30.37 8.87 -17.61
C THR A 88 -30.37 10.28 -17.01
N GLU A 89 -29.89 10.46 -15.78
CA GLU A 89 -29.86 11.75 -15.09
C GLU A 89 -29.01 12.82 -15.80
N THR A 90 -27.89 12.42 -16.41
CA THR A 90 -26.87 13.32 -17.00
C THR A 90 -26.77 13.22 -18.53
N GLY A 91 -27.70 12.49 -19.17
CA GLY A 91 -27.69 12.22 -20.61
C GLY A 91 -26.85 10.98 -21.01
N PRO A 92 -27.09 10.39 -22.19
CA PRO A 92 -26.58 9.06 -22.54
C PRO A 92 -25.05 9.01 -22.68
N ALA A 93 -24.43 10.05 -23.26
CA ALA A 93 -22.99 10.08 -23.44
C ALA A 93 -22.24 10.18 -22.10
N GLU A 94 -22.73 11.02 -21.19
CA GLU A 94 -22.15 11.21 -19.86
C GLU A 94 -22.35 9.96 -18.99
N ALA A 95 -23.53 9.33 -19.04
CA ALA A 95 -23.81 8.07 -18.37
C ALA A 95 -22.88 6.93 -18.86
N ILE A 96 -22.64 6.81 -20.17
CA ILE A 96 -21.70 5.82 -20.72
C ILE A 96 -20.27 6.10 -20.23
N PHE A 97 -19.84 7.36 -20.24
CA PHE A 97 -18.50 7.74 -19.82
C PHE A 97 -18.24 7.46 -18.33
N PHE A 98 -19.19 7.83 -17.46
CA PHE A 98 -19.07 7.55 -16.03
C PHE A 98 -19.29 6.08 -15.69
N GLY A 99 -20.18 5.39 -16.41
CA GLY A 99 -20.33 3.94 -16.32
C GLY A 99 -19.05 3.20 -16.69
N PHE A 100 -18.39 3.60 -17.78
CA PHE A 100 -17.06 3.10 -18.15
C PHE A 100 -16.03 3.35 -17.04
N SER A 101 -16.00 4.58 -16.50
CA SER A 101 -15.05 4.98 -15.47
C SER A 101 -15.23 4.17 -14.18
N ALA A 102 -16.48 3.99 -13.72
CA ALA A 102 -16.79 3.18 -12.54
C ALA A 102 -16.51 1.67 -12.78
N ALA A 103 -16.83 1.15 -13.96
CA ALA A 103 -16.65 -0.27 -14.30
C ALA A 103 -15.18 -0.71 -14.32
N LEU A 104 -14.22 0.22 -14.49
CA LEU A 104 -12.78 -0.12 -14.44
C LEU A 104 -12.36 -0.71 -13.09
N LEU A 105 -13.08 -0.43 -12.01
CA LEU A 105 -12.88 -1.06 -10.71
C LEU A 105 -13.10 -2.59 -10.75
N GLY A 106 -14.06 -3.03 -11.57
CA GLY A 106 -14.43 -4.45 -11.71
C GLY A 106 -13.40 -5.31 -12.45
N ILE A 107 -12.31 -4.73 -12.93
CA ILE A 107 -11.19 -5.43 -13.59
C ILE A 107 -9.92 -5.34 -12.72
N SER A 108 -10.04 -4.90 -11.48
CA SER A 108 -8.93 -4.93 -10.55
C SER A 108 -8.56 -6.38 -10.17
N GLY A 109 -7.28 -6.67 -10.01
CA GLY A 109 -6.71 -8.02 -9.77
C GLY A 109 -5.78 -8.53 -10.88
N PHE A 110 -5.86 -7.99 -12.10
CA PHE A 110 -4.95 -8.35 -13.20
C PHE A 110 -3.50 -7.92 -12.91
N GLU A 111 -3.33 -6.82 -12.19
CA GLU A 111 -2.04 -6.31 -11.70
C GLU A 111 -1.43 -7.23 -10.66
N SER A 112 -2.25 -7.87 -9.83
CA SER A 112 -1.78 -8.77 -8.79
C SER A 112 -1.06 -9.98 -9.38
N SER A 113 -1.58 -10.55 -10.49
CA SER A 113 -0.89 -11.64 -11.18
C SER A 113 0.50 -11.24 -11.70
N ALA A 114 0.74 -9.97 -12.02
CA ALA A 114 2.05 -9.50 -12.46
C ALA A 114 3.06 -9.44 -11.31
N ASN A 115 2.60 -9.24 -10.07
CA ASN A 115 3.47 -9.20 -8.89
C ASN A 115 4.15 -10.56 -8.61
N PHE A 116 3.50 -11.65 -9.00
CA PHE A 116 3.96 -13.04 -8.81
C PHE A 116 4.53 -13.67 -10.08
N VAL A 117 4.76 -12.90 -11.14
CA VAL A 117 5.20 -13.44 -12.43
C VAL A 117 6.52 -14.23 -12.34
N GLU A 118 7.40 -13.87 -11.41
CA GLU A 118 8.69 -14.54 -11.19
C GLU A 118 8.55 -15.91 -10.51
N GLU A 119 7.46 -16.15 -9.79
CA GLU A 119 7.16 -17.43 -9.13
C GLU A 119 6.39 -18.37 -10.07
N GLN A 120 5.96 -17.89 -11.23
CA GLN A 120 5.23 -18.66 -12.23
C GLN A 120 6.19 -19.36 -13.20
N ALA A 121 5.82 -20.57 -13.62
CA ALA A 121 6.55 -21.27 -14.67
C ALA A 121 6.45 -20.52 -16.02
N GLU A 122 7.45 -20.73 -16.88
CA GLU A 122 7.52 -20.07 -18.18
C GLU A 122 6.25 -20.32 -19.02
N GLY A 123 5.70 -19.25 -19.61
CA GLY A 123 4.50 -19.31 -20.43
C GLY A 123 3.18 -19.48 -19.68
N VAL A 124 3.19 -19.52 -18.33
CA VAL A 124 1.95 -19.57 -17.52
C VAL A 124 1.27 -18.21 -17.46
N PHE A 125 2.02 -17.13 -17.27
CA PHE A 125 1.47 -15.77 -17.12
C PHE A 125 0.49 -15.36 -18.24
N PRO A 126 0.79 -15.55 -19.55
CA PRO A 126 -0.17 -15.25 -20.61
C PRO A 126 -1.45 -16.10 -20.53
N LYS A 127 -1.35 -17.36 -20.09
CA LYS A 127 -2.51 -18.24 -19.92
C LYS A 127 -3.38 -17.78 -18.76
N THR A 128 -2.76 -17.33 -17.66
CA THR A 128 -3.46 -16.75 -16.51
C THR A 128 -4.27 -15.52 -16.93
N LEU A 129 -3.65 -14.55 -17.61
CA LEU A 129 -4.34 -13.35 -18.10
C LEU A 129 -5.49 -13.69 -19.05
N ARG A 130 -5.27 -14.60 -20.01
CA ARG A 130 -6.30 -15.02 -20.97
C ARG A 130 -7.49 -15.68 -20.27
N ASN A 131 -7.23 -16.61 -19.36
CA ASN A 131 -8.30 -17.36 -18.69
C ASN A 131 -9.09 -16.45 -17.73
N MET A 132 -8.42 -15.55 -17.01
CA MET A 132 -9.07 -14.53 -16.19
C MET A 132 -9.93 -13.60 -17.05
N TRP A 133 -9.39 -13.11 -18.18
CA TRP A 133 -10.13 -12.24 -19.09
C TRP A 133 -11.40 -12.89 -19.64
N LEU A 134 -11.34 -14.18 -20.01
CA LEU A 134 -12.51 -14.93 -20.47
C LEU A 134 -13.60 -15.02 -19.39
N ALA A 135 -13.23 -15.36 -18.16
CA ALA A 135 -14.18 -15.49 -17.06
C ALA A 135 -14.84 -14.14 -16.72
N VAL A 136 -14.04 -13.08 -16.56
CA VAL A 136 -14.52 -11.73 -16.22
C VAL A 136 -15.38 -11.14 -17.33
N SER A 137 -14.99 -11.29 -18.60
CA SER A 137 -15.75 -10.78 -19.74
C SER A 137 -17.08 -11.50 -19.95
N PHE A 138 -17.24 -12.72 -19.41
CA PHE A 138 -18.49 -13.45 -19.43
C PHE A 138 -19.36 -13.12 -18.22
N PHE A 139 -18.85 -13.34 -17.00
CA PHE A 139 -19.66 -13.22 -15.79
C PHE A 139 -20.04 -11.78 -15.47
N ASN A 140 -19.13 -10.79 -15.59
CA ASN A 140 -19.47 -9.42 -15.20
C ASN A 140 -20.63 -8.83 -16.03
N PRO A 141 -20.62 -8.89 -17.38
CA PRO A 141 -21.74 -8.39 -18.17
C PRO A 141 -23.03 -9.19 -17.95
N MET A 142 -22.93 -10.52 -17.81
CA MET A 142 -24.12 -11.37 -17.58
C MET A 142 -24.76 -11.09 -16.22
N MET A 143 -23.97 -10.88 -15.17
CA MET A 143 -24.47 -10.53 -13.84
C MET A 143 -25.08 -9.13 -13.81
N ALA A 144 -24.45 -8.15 -14.48
CA ALA A 144 -24.99 -6.81 -14.59
C ALA A 144 -26.33 -6.80 -15.34
N LEU A 145 -26.44 -7.53 -16.45
CA LEU A 145 -27.68 -7.67 -17.21
C LEU A 145 -28.76 -8.38 -16.39
N LEU A 146 -28.39 -9.44 -15.66
CA LEU A 146 -29.32 -10.16 -14.79
C LEU A 146 -29.84 -9.27 -13.67
N ALA A 147 -28.97 -8.51 -13.00
CA ALA A 147 -29.37 -7.56 -11.98
C ALA A 147 -30.33 -6.51 -12.54
N LEU A 148 -30.04 -5.95 -13.71
CA LEU A 148 -30.94 -4.99 -14.38
C LEU A 148 -32.28 -5.61 -14.79
N ALA A 149 -32.34 -6.92 -15.04
CA ALA A 149 -33.58 -7.60 -15.43
C ALA A 149 -34.45 -8.02 -14.24
N VAL A 150 -33.86 -8.15 -13.05
CA VAL A 150 -34.52 -8.70 -11.85
C VAL A 150 -34.79 -7.64 -10.78
N VAL A 151 -33.96 -6.59 -10.71
CA VAL A 151 -34.00 -5.58 -9.65
C VAL A 151 -34.41 -4.23 -10.23
N PRO A 152 -35.43 -3.55 -9.67
CA PRO A 152 -35.78 -2.20 -10.09
C PRO A 152 -34.62 -1.22 -9.86
N ILE A 153 -34.30 -0.37 -10.85
CA ILE A 153 -33.12 0.53 -10.81
C ILE A 153 -33.11 1.42 -9.56
N VAL A 154 -34.29 1.82 -9.06
CA VAL A 154 -34.45 2.71 -7.91
C VAL A 154 -34.01 2.10 -6.58
N VAL A 155 -34.03 0.77 -6.45
CA VAL A 155 -33.61 0.06 -5.21
C VAL A 155 -32.20 -0.51 -5.30
N VAL A 156 -31.53 -0.42 -6.46
CA VAL A 156 -30.16 -0.95 -6.63
C VAL A 156 -29.18 -0.31 -5.66
N GLY A 157 -29.32 1.01 -5.42
CA GLY A 157 -28.45 1.75 -4.48
C GLY A 157 -28.61 1.33 -3.02
N GLU A 158 -29.77 0.80 -2.63
CA GLU A 158 -30.03 0.33 -1.25
C GLU A 158 -29.33 -1.00 -0.95
N HIS A 159 -29.03 -1.78 -1.99
CA HIS A 159 -28.42 -3.11 -1.89
C HIS A 159 -27.03 -3.17 -2.55
N GLU A 160 -26.32 -2.03 -2.68
CA GLU A 160 -25.03 -1.94 -3.37
C GLU A 160 -24.00 -2.95 -2.84
N GLU A 161 -23.93 -3.14 -1.52
CA GLU A 161 -22.92 -3.97 -0.85
C GLU A 161 -23.15 -5.49 -1.02
N THR A 162 -24.40 -5.92 -1.21
CA THR A 162 -24.77 -7.35 -1.28
C THR A 162 -25.69 -7.69 -2.46
N LEU A 163 -25.60 -6.89 -3.53
CA LEU A 163 -26.53 -6.90 -4.68
C LEU A 163 -26.75 -8.29 -5.28
N LEU A 164 -25.70 -9.09 -5.46
CA LEU A 164 -25.83 -10.44 -6.02
C LEU A 164 -26.60 -11.40 -5.11
N SER A 165 -26.48 -11.26 -3.78
CA SER A 165 -27.27 -12.05 -2.82
C SER A 165 -28.74 -11.65 -2.89
N TYR A 166 -29.02 -10.36 -3.02
CA TYR A 166 -30.36 -9.83 -3.25
C TYR A 166 -30.98 -10.33 -4.56
N VAL A 167 -30.23 -10.35 -5.67
CA VAL A 167 -30.66 -10.96 -6.94
C VAL A 167 -30.98 -12.44 -6.74
N GLY A 168 -30.15 -13.16 -5.97
CA GLY A 168 -30.41 -14.54 -5.58
C GLY A 168 -31.72 -14.72 -4.81
N ALA A 169 -32.00 -13.83 -3.86
CA ALA A 169 -33.25 -13.83 -3.10
C ALA A 169 -34.48 -13.61 -3.99
N GLN A 170 -34.40 -12.68 -4.94
CA GLN A 170 -35.51 -12.37 -5.84
C GLN A 170 -35.79 -13.46 -6.88
N THR A 171 -34.74 -14.17 -7.33
CA THR A 171 -34.87 -15.19 -8.39
C THR A 171 -35.12 -16.59 -7.84
N GLY A 172 -34.28 -17.04 -6.91
CA GLY A 172 -34.29 -18.40 -6.37
C GLY A 172 -34.75 -18.50 -4.92
N GLY A 173 -34.90 -17.38 -4.21
CA GLY A 173 -35.23 -17.35 -2.80
C GLY A 173 -34.01 -17.47 -1.87
N ASN A 174 -34.28 -17.63 -0.57
CA ASN A 174 -33.27 -17.50 0.49
C ASN A 174 -32.09 -18.48 0.33
N TRP A 175 -32.29 -19.69 -0.17
CA TRP A 175 -31.19 -20.66 -0.32
C TRP A 175 -30.13 -20.18 -1.31
N LEU A 176 -30.55 -19.50 -2.39
CA LEU A 176 -29.64 -18.97 -3.40
C LEU A 176 -28.92 -17.73 -2.89
N ALA A 177 -29.63 -16.86 -2.17
CA ALA A 177 -29.02 -15.74 -1.44
C ALA A 177 -27.93 -16.22 -0.47
N TRP A 178 -28.22 -17.26 0.32
CA TRP A 178 -27.26 -17.84 1.28
C TRP A 178 -26.04 -18.43 0.58
N LEU A 179 -26.25 -19.17 -0.52
CA LEU A 179 -25.17 -19.73 -1.31
C LEU A 179 -24.23 -18.61 -1.82
N ILE A 180 -24.80 -17.53 -2.35
CA ILE A 180 -24.03 -16.40 -2.88
C ILE A 180 -23.33 -15.61 -1.77
N SER A 181 -23.98 -15.38 -0.63
CA SER A 181 -23.34 -14.70 0.51
C SER A 181 -22.18 -15.52 1.09
N ILE A 182 -22.33 -16.84 1.26
CA ILE A 182 -21.26 -17.71 1.75
C ILE A 182 -20.09 -17.74 0.76
N ASP A 183 -20.39 -17.85 -0.53
CA ASP A 183 -19.39 -17.83 -1.60
C ASP A 183 -18.61 -16.51 -1.63
N ALA A 184 -19.32 -15.37 -1.55
CA ALA A 184 -18.73 -14.04 -1.51
C ALA A 184 -17.79 -13.87 -0.30
N VAL A 185 -18.23 -14.27 0.90
CA VAL A 185 -17.39 -14.25 2.11
C VAL A 185 -16.10 -15.03 1.88
N LEU A 186 -16.20 -16.22 1.29
CA LEU A 186 -15.07 -17.14 1.11
C LEU A 186 -14.08 -16.63 0.04
N VAL A 187 -14.56 -16.11 -1.10
CA VAL A 187 -13.70 -15.57 -2.17
C VAL A 187 -13.05 -14.26 -1.76
N LEU A 188 -13.80 -13.35 -1.16
CA LEU A 188 -13.28 -12.07 -0.68
C LEU A 188 -12.27 -12.26 0.47
N SER A 189 -12.50 -13.23 1.35
CA SER A 189 -11.50 -13.66 2.35
C SER A 189 -10.22 -14.18 1.69
N GLY A 190 -10.33 -14.90 0.57
CA GLY A 190 -9.19 -15.29 -0.26
C GLY A 190 -8.39 -14.09 -0.77
N ALA A 191 -9.06 -13.04 -1.25
CA ALA A 191 -8.41 -11.80 -1.70
C ALA A 191 -7.65 -11.08 -0.56
N VAL A 192 -8.13 -11.18 0.68
CA VAL A 192 -7.39 -10.70 1.87
C VAL A 192 -6.08 -11.47 2.05
N LEU A 193 -6.10 -12.80 1.97
CA LEU A 193 -4.90 -13.62 2.04
C LEU A 193 -3.91 -13.27 0.91
N THR A 194 -4.37 -13.19 -0.34
CA THR A 194 -3.53 -12.81 -1.48
C THR A 194 -2.92 -11.42 -1.29
N SER A 195 -3.64 -10.49 -0.68
CA SER A 195 -3.11 -9.16 -0.33
C SER A 195 -1.98 -9.22 0.71
N PHE A 196 -2.11 -10.06 1.75
CA PHE A 196 -1.04 -10.27 2.73
C PHE A 196 0.21 -10.89 2.10
N VAL A 197 0.04 -11.92 1.27
CA VAL A 197 1.15 -12.58 0.56
C VAL A 197 1.82 -11.61 -0.42
N GLY A 198 1.03 -10.86 -1.21
CA GLY A 198 1.53 -9.92 -2.20
C GLY A 198 2.30 -8.76 -1.60
N VAL A 199 1.78 -8.14 -0.53
CA VAL A 199 2.49 -7.08 0.18
C VAL A 199 3.75 -7.60 0.86
N ASN A 200 3.71 -8.82 1.40
CA ASN A 200 4.90 -9.43 1.97
C ASN A 200 6.02 -9.57 0.93
N GLY A 201 5.72 -10.09 -0.26
CA GLY A 201 6.69 -10.21 -1.36
C GLY A 201 7.20 -8.87 -1.88
N LEU A 202 6.30 -7.88 -2.07
CA LEU A 202 6.67 -6.54 -2.53
C LEU A 202 7.58 -5.81 -1.55
N VAL A 203 7.18 -5.71 -0.28
CA VAL A 203 7.95 -5.01 0.75
C VAL A 203 9.26 -5.74 1.04
N HIS A 204 9.28 -7.07 0.97
CA HIS A 204 10.51 -7.85 1.07
C HIS A 204 11.51 -7.44 -0.02
N ARG A 205 11.08 -7.42 -1.29
CA ARG A 205 11.94 -7.00 -2.42
C ARG A 205 12.38 -5.54 -2.31
N MET A 206 11.46 -4.61 -2.04
CA MET A 206 11.81 -3.19 -1.86
C MET A 206 12.78 -2.97 -0.69
N THR A 207 12.69 -3.77 0.38
CA THR A 207 13.66 -3.71 1.48
C THR A 207 15.02 -4.27 1.06
N LEU A 208 15.07 -5.36 0.27
CA LEU A 208 16.32 -5.89 -0.28
C LEU A 208 17.01 -4.89 -1.22
N ASP A 209 16.24 -4.17 -2.04
CA ASP A 209 16.69 -3.08 -2.90
C ASP A 209 17.04 -1.80 -2.12
N ARG A 210 16.95 -1.87 -0.78
CA ARG A 210 17.29 -0.79 0.15
C ARG A 210 16.42 0.46 -0.02
N CYS A 211 15.23 0.32 -0.61
CA CYS A 211 14.21 1.38 -0.70
C CYS A 211 13.43 1.54 0.62
N LEU A 212 13.41 0.51 1.47
CA LEU A 212 12.71 0.49 2.77
C LEU A 212 13.64 0.13 3.94
N PRO A 213 13.23 0.35 5.20
CA PRO A 213 14.05 0.03 6.37
C PRO A 213 14.41 -1.46 6.52
N GLN A 214 15.71 -1.76 6.66
CA GLN A 214 16.23 -3.14 6.72
C GLN A 214 15.64 -3.99 7.87
N PHE A 215 15.15 -3.36 8.94
CA PHE A 215 14.59 -4.08 10.08
C PHE A 215 13.32 -4.87 9.72
N LEU A 216 12.64 -4.54 8.61
CA LEU A 216 11.46 -5.24 8.12
C LEU A 216 11.76 -6.68 7.68
N LEU A 217 12.99 -6.97 7.27
CA LEU A 217 13.42 -8.31 6.81
C LEU A 217 13.64 -9.32 7.93
N LYS A 218 13.35 -8.98 9.19
CA LYS A 218 13.49 -9.92 10.31
C LYS A 218 12.48 -11.07 10.14
N THR A 219 12.99 -12.28 10.01
CA THR A 219 12.20 -13.51 9.91
C THR A 219 11.94 -14.13 11.29
N ASN A 220 10.84 -14.89 11.41
CA ASN A 220 10.59 -15.75 12.55
C ASN A 220 11.23 -17.15 12.35
N ARG A 221 11.06 -18.06 13.33
CA ARG A 221 11.58 -19.44 13.24
C ARG A 221 11.03 -20.23 12.03
N ARG A 222 9.93 -19.79 11.43
CA ARG A 222 9.28 -20.42 10.28
C ARG A 222 9.63 -19.74 8.95
N GLY A 223 10.55 -18.78 8.95
CA GLY A 223 10.99 -18.07 7.74
C GLY A 223 10.07 -16.92 7.30
N SER A 224 8.97 -16.64 8.02
CA SER A 224 8.04 -15.56 7.67
C SER A 224 8.52 -14.20 8.19
N THR A 225 8.45 -13.18 7.34
CA THR A 225 8.76 -11.77 7.63
C THR A 225 7.64 -11.08 8.41
N HIS A 226 7.39 -11.57 9.63
CA HIS A 226 6.31 -11.14 10.52
C HIS A 226 6.19 -9.62 10.71
N ARG A 227 7.30 -8.87 10.68
CA ARG A 227 7.25 -7.40 10.83
C ARG A 227 6.55 -6.70 9.68
N ILE A 228 6.72 -7.19 8.45
CA ILE A 228 6.03 -6.67 7.27
C ILE A 228 4.54 -6.92 7.43
N ILE A 229 4.16 -8.15 7.78
CA ILE A 229 2.77 -8.59 7.92
C ILE A 229 2.06 -7.82 9.04
N ILE A 230 2.70 -7.65 10.21
CA ILE A 230 2.15 -6.87 11.33
C ILE A 230 2.00 -5.40 10.96
N THR A 231 3.02 -4.81 10.31
CA THR A 231 2.94 -3.40 9.85
C THR A 231 1.79 -3.23 8.87
N PHE A 232 1.62 -4.16 7.93
CA PHE A 232 0.52 -4.14 6.98
C PHE A 232 -0.85 -4.27 7.66
N PHE A 233 -1.00 -5.17 8.63
CA PHE A 233 -2.22 -5.28 9.44
C PHE A 233 -2.54 -3.98 10.18
N LEU A 234 -1.56 -3.38 10.86
CA LEU A 234 -1.74 -2.11 11.57
C LEU A 234 -2.14 -0.98 10.63
N LEU A 235 -1.56 -0.92 9.43
CA LEU A 235 -1.96 0.04 8.40
C LEU A 235 -3.41 -0.21 7.94
N CYS A 236 -3.80 -1.46 7.69
CA CYS A 236 -5.18 -1.81 7.33
C CYS A 236 -6.19 -1.40 8.41
N VAL A 237 -5.91 -1.71 9.67
CA VAL A 237 -6.77 -1.34 10.81
C VAL A 237 -6.81 0.17 11.00
N SER A 238 -5.65 0.85 10.90
CA SER A 238 -5.59 2.31 11.00
C SER A 238 -6.51 2.96 9.99
N VAL A 239 -6.47 2.50 8.73
CA VAL A 239 -7.30 3.06 7.67
C VAL A 239 -8.78 2.78 7.88
N LEU A 240 -9.14 1.54 8.24
CA LEU A 240 -10.52 1.18 8.55
C LEU A 240 -11.11 2.05 9.68
N LEU A 241 -10.32 2.35 10.71
CA LEU A 241 -10.76 3.19 11.84
C LEU A 241 -10.84 4.66 11.47
N ILE A 242 -9.90 5.17 10.67
CA ILE A 242 -9.92 6.56 10.18
C ILE A 242 -11.16 6.79 9.30
N THR A 243 -11.50 5.84 8.43
CA THR A 243 -12.69 5.92 7.58
C THR A 243 -13.98 5.49 8.29
N ARG A 244 -13.91 5.13 9.57
CA ARG A 244 -15.07 4.66 10.37
C ARG A 244 -15.84 3.50 9.71
N GLY A 245 -15.14 2.67 8.93
CA GLY A 245 -15.77 1.59 8.17
C GLY A 245 -16.44 2.02 6.86
N GLU A 246 -16.40 3.29 6.46
CA GLU A 246 -16.95 3.72 5.17
C GLU A 246 -16.05 3.24 4.02
N LEU A 247 -16.50 2.18 3.35
CA LEU A 247 -15.80 1.58 2.21
C LEU A 247 -15.73 2.50 1.00
N LYS A 248 -16.73 3.39 0.83
CA LYS A 248 -16.80 4.34 -0.29
C LYS A 248 -15.56 5.26 -0.35
N ALA A 249 -15.12 5.80 0.79
CA ALA A 249 -13.91 6.62 0.84
C ALA A 249 -12.65 5.83 0.44
N LEU A 250 -12.59 4.53 0.77
CA LEU A 250 -11.47 3.67 0.45
C LEU A 250 -11.46 3.20 -1.01
N ALA A 251 -12.65 2.96 -1.57
CA ALA A 251 -12.84 2.60 -2.96
C ALA A 251 -12.27 3.67 -3.89
N GLY A 252 -12.37 4.94 -3.52
CA GLY A 252 -11.74 6.05 -4.23
C GLY A 252 -10.22 5.96 -4.31
N VAL A 253 -9.56 5.80 -3.15
CA VAL A 253 -8.11 5.62 -3.07
C VAL A 253 -7.67 4.42 -3.89
N TYR A 254 -8.40 3.31 -3.77
CA TYR A 254 -8.13 2.09 -4.50
C TYR A 254 -8.22 2.29 -6.01
N THR A 255 -9.32 2.88 -6.49
CA THR A 255 -9.59 3.10 -7.91
C THR A 255 -8.52 3.98 -8.56
N ILE A 256 -8.24 5.15 -7.95
CA ILE A 256 -7.27 6.09 -8.51
C ILE A 256 -5.85 5.50 -8.47
N SER A 257 -5.47 4.84 -7.36
CA SER A 257 -4.15 4.19 -7.24
C SER A 257 -3.97 3.07 -8.28
N PHE A 258 -5.00 2.22 -8.44
CA PHE A 258 -4.99 1.11 -9.38
C PHE A 258 -4.83 1.63 -10.81
N LEU A 259 -5.67 2.58 -11.22
CA LEU A 259 -5.61 3.15 -12.56
C LEU A 259 -4.29 3.89 -12.82
N ALA A 260 -3.74 4.59 -11.83
CA ALA A 260 -2.43 5.22 -11.96
C ALA A 260 -1.32 4.20 -12.22
N VAL A 261 -1.33 3.05 -11.53
CA VAL A 261 -0.37 1.96 -11.77
C VAL A 261 -0.57 1.35 -13.17
N MET A 262 -1.81 1.17 -13.63
CA MET A 262 -2.09 0.70 -14.99
C MET A 262 -1.60 1.67 -16.06
N ALA A 263 -1.74 2.98 -15.84
CA ALA A 263 -1.17 4.00 -16.71
C ALA A 263 0.36 3.90 -16.74
N LEU A 264 1.01 3.74 -15.58
CA LEU A 264 2.46 3.53 -15.47
C LEU A 264 2.94 2.28 -16.21
N PHE A 265 2.17 1.19 -16.24
CA PHE A 265 2.48 0.02 -17.07
C PHE A 265 2.47 0.36 -18.57
N GLY A 266 1.48 1.14 -19.02
CA GLY A 266 1.43 1.64 -20.40
C GLY A 266 2.63 2.51 -20.75
N PHE A 267 2.95 3.50 -19.89
CA PHE A 267 4.12 4.36 -20.07
C PHE A 267 5.44 3.59 -20.01
N GLY A 268 5.56 2.62 -19.10
CA GLY A 268 6.73 1.75 -18.99
C GLY A 268 6.95 0.93 -20.26
N ASN A 269 5.89 0.42 -20.87
CA ASN A 269 5.96 -0.27 -22.16
C ASN A 269 6.47 0.67 -23.28
N ILE A 270 5.97 1.90 -23.36
CA ILE A 270 6.46 2.92 -24.30
C ILE A 270 7.96 3.20 -24.05
N LEU A 271 8.36 3.40 -22.80
CA LEU A 271 9.74 3.69 -22.45
C LEU A 271 10.69 2.54 -22.85
N LEU A 272 10.28 1.29 -22.59
CA LEU A 272 11.03 0.11 -23.04
C LEU A 272 11.09 0.01 -24.56
N LYS A 273 9.99 0.33 -25.24
CA LYS A 273 9.91 0.37 -26.70
C LYS A 273 10.85 1.41 -27.31
N VAL A 274 11.07 2.56 -26.69
CA VAL A 274 11.89 3.64 -27.25
C VAL A 274 13.35 3.57 -26.78
N LYS A 275 13.59 3.31 -25.49
CA LYS A 275 14.94 3.37 -24.90
C LYS A 275 15.69 2.04 -24.93
N ARG A 276 14.99 0.91 -25.10
CA ARG A 276 15.59 -0.44 -25.06
C ARG A 276 15.02 -1.36 -26.14
N GLU A 277 15.11 -0.91 -27.39
CA GLU A 277 14.61 -1.64 -28.57
C GLU A 277 15.26 -3.02 -28.78
N GLY A 278 16.54 -3.17 -28.44
CA GLY A 278 17.31 -4.39 -28.66
C GLY A 278 17.03 -5.55 -27.69
N LEU A 279 16.17 -5.38 -26.67
CA LEU A 279 15.86 -6.47 -25.74
C LEU A 279 15.00 -7.55 -26.43
N PRO A 280 15.29 -8.85 -26.23
CA PRO A 280 14.44 -9.93 -26.73
C PRO A 280 13.06 -9.87 -26.06
N ARG A 281 11.99 -9.97 -26.87
CA ARG A 281 10.60 -9.84 -26.41
C ARG A 281 9.80 -11.06 -26.89
N PRO A 282 9.38 -11.96 -25.98
CA PRO A 282 8.53 -13.10 -26.32
C PRO A 282 7.19 -12.67 -26.91
N THR A 283 6.65 -11.55 -26.43
CA THR A 283 5.39 -10.95 -26.89
C THR A 283 5.58 -9.46 -27.14
N ARG A 284 4.95 -8.93 -28.20
CA ARG A 284 5.02 -7.51 -28.56
C ARG A 284 3.61 -6.93 -28.67
N ALA A 285 3.26 -6.02 -27.77
CA ALA A 285 2.03 -5.24 -27.91
C ALA A 285 2.19 -4.20 -29.05
N PRO A 286 1.24 -4.07 -29.99
CA PRO A 286 1.32 -3.07 -31.05
C PRO A 286 1.10 -1.65 -30.50
N TRP A 287 1.70 -0.64 -31.14
CA TRP A 287 1.64 0.76 -30.69
C TRP A 287 0.21 1.29 -30.51
N PRO A 288 -0.73 1.09 -31.46
CA PRO A 288 -2.10 1.57 -31.31
C PRO A 288 -2.78 1.02 -30.05
N SER A 289 -2.60 -0.26 -29.73
CA SER A 289 -3.20 -0.87 -28.54
C SER A 289 -2.68 -0.25 -27.25
N VAL A 290 -1.38 0.09 -27.19
CA VAL A 290 -0.79 0.73 -26.01
C VAL A 290 -1.33 2.16 -25.84
N LEU A 291 -1.43 2.91 -26.94
CA LEU A 291 -1.96 4.29 -26.90
C LEU A 291 -3.44 4.32 -26.52
N VAL A 292 -4.25 3.42 -27.09
CA VAL A 292 -5.67 3.29 -26.72
C VAL A 292 -5.83 2.87 -25.26
N ALA A 293 -5.02 1.94 -24.77
CA ALA A 293 -5.06 1.53 -23.36
C ALA A 293 -4.72 2.68 -22.41
N ILE A 294 -3.65 3.46 -22.70
CA ILE A 294 -3.30 4.62 -21.89
C ILE A 294 -4.41 5.67 -21.93
N ALA A 295 -4.95 5.98 -23.12
CA ALA A 295 -6.04 6.94 -23.26
C ALA A 295 -7.28 6.51 -22.47
N ALA A 296 -7.66 5.24 -22.53
CA ALA A 296 -8.78 4.68 -21.80
C ALA A 296 -8.58 4.73 -20.28
N VAL A 297 -7.39 4.40 -19.78
CA VAL A 297 -7.07 4.48 -18.35
C VAL A 297 -7.06 5.94 -17.87
N VAL A 298 -6.46 6.86 -18.63
CA VAL A 298 -6.43 8.30 -18.29
C VAL A 298 -7.85 8.87 -18.29
N ALA A 299 -8.67 8.52 -19.28
CA ALA A 299 -10.07 8.89 -19.32
C ALA A 299 -10.83 8.36 -18.08
N GLY A 300 -10.57 7.12 -17.68
CA GLY A 300 -11.13 6.54 -16.46
C GLY A 300 -10.69 7.24 -15.17
N ILE A 301 -9.42 7.67 -15.07
CA ILE A 301 -8.94 8.48 -13.94
C ILE A 301 -9.69 9.81 -13.87
N ILE A 302 -9.81 10.50 -15.01
CA ILE A 302 -10.53 11.78 -15.10
C ILE A 302 -12.01 11.59 -14.75
N GLY A 303 -12.65 10.54 -15.28
CA GLY A 303 -14.06 10.26 -14.99
C GLY A 303 -14.31 9.96 -13.51
N ASN A 304 -13.48 9.13 -12.86
CA ASN A 304 -13.60 8.87 -11.42
C ASN A 304 -13.31 10.12 -10.57
N ALA A 305 -12.33 10.93 -10.98
CA ALA A 305 -12.00 12.19 -10.34
C ALA A 305 -13.16 13.20 -10.36
N VAL A 306 -13.90 13.24 -11.48
CA VAL A 306 -15.08 14.12 -11.63
C VAL A 306 -16.31 13.55 -10.93
N LEU A 307 -16.52 12.23 -11.02
CA LEU A 307 -17.68 11.55 -10.42
C LEU A 307 -17.70 11.69 -8.89
N ASN A 308 -16.53 11.56 -8.25
CA ASN A 308 -16.41 11.61 -6.80
C ASN A 308 -15.18 12.44 -6.39
N PRO A 309 -15.28 13.79 -6.39
CA PRO A 309 -14.17 14.66 -5.99
C PRO A 309 -13.53 14.32 -4.62
N PRO A 310 -14.30 13.91 -3.58
CA PRO A 310 -13.71 13.51 -2.30
C PRO A 310 -12.70 12.35 -2.42
N TYR A 311 -12.82 11.49 -3.43
CA TYR A 311 -11.88 10.39 -3.63
C TYR A 311 -10.47 10.86 -3.96
N LEU A 312 -10.33 12.00 -4.65
CA LEU A 312 -9.04 12.61 -4.93
C LEU A 312 -8.38 13.15 -3.66
N GLU A 313 -9.17 13.74 -2.77
CA GLU A 313 -8.68 14.28 -1.49
C GLU A 313 -8.12 13.14 -0.63
N VAL A 314 -8.91 12.08 -0.42
CA VAL A 314 -8.47 10.91 0.35
C VAL A 314 -7.26 10.26 -0.33
N PHE A 315 -7.24 10.12 -1.66
CA PHE A 315 -6.08 9.60 -2.38
C PHE A 315 -4.83 10.45 -2.10
N ALA A 316 -4.92 11.78 -2.19
CA ALA A 316 -3.82 12.70 -1.93
C ALA A 316 -3.31 12.59 -0.48
N GLU A 317 -4.22 12.50 0.49
CA GLU A 317 -3.89 12.34 1.92
C GLU A 317 -3.05 11.09 2.19
N TYR A 318 -3.27 9.98 1.47
CA TYR A 318 -2.44 8.78 1.61
C TYR A 318 -1.19 8.82 0.71
N PHE A 319 -1.32 9.34 -0.50
CA PHE A 319 -0.27 9.33 -1.50
C PHE A 319 0.91 10.21 -1.08
N PHE A 320 0.68 11.46 -0.67
CA PHE A 320 1.78 12.39 -0.36
C PHE A 320 2.61 11.96 0.86
N PRO A 321 2.04 11.55 2.01
CA PRO A 321 2.83 11.04 3.13
C PRO A 321 3.60 9.77 2.79
N THR A 322 2.99 8.85 2.02
CA THR A 322 3.66 7.62 1.56
C THR A 322 4.83 7.95 0.64
N LEU A 323 4.62 8.84 -0.33
CA LEU A 323 5.66 9.29 -1.24
C LEU A 323 6.79 10.00 -0.49
N LEU A 324 6.45 10.89 0.45
CA LEU A 324 7.42 11.58 1.30
C LEU A 324 8.26 10.56 2.09
N PHE A 325 7.62 9.56 2.70
CA PHE A 325 8.31 8.49 3.42
C PHE A 325 9.30 7.74 2.51
N VAL A 326 8.87 7.36 1.30
CA VAL A 326 9.75 6.69 0.33
C VAL A 326 10.90 7.59 -0.11
N VAL A 327 10.65 8.87 -0.40
CA VAL A 327 11.71 9.84 -0.77
C VAL A 327 12.71 10.01 0.37
N VAL A 328 12.24 10.15 1.62
CA VAL A 328 13.11 10.23 2.81
C VAL A 328 13.94 8.96 2.95
N MET A 329 13.37 7.78 2.67
CA MET A 329 14.13 6.53 2.69
C MET A 329 15.19 6.49 1.58
N LEU A 330 14.87 6.87 0.35
CA LEU A 330 15.83 6.90 -0.76
C LEU A 330 16.98 7.90 -0.50
N GLU A 331 16.65 9.08 0.01
CA GLU A 331 17.60 10.16 0.28
C GLU A 331 18.24 10.09 1.68
N ARG A 332 18.00 9.01 2.45
CA ARG A 332 18.43 8.90 3.86
C ARG A 332 19.93 9.14 4.08
N ILE A 333 20.78 8.75 3.12
CA ILE A 333 22.23 8.96 3.23
C ILE A 333 22.56 10.46 3.14
N ASN A 334 21.90 11.19 2.24
CA ASN A 334 22.08 12.63 2.09
C ASN A 334 21.54 13.37 3.31
N ILE A 335 20.41 12.93 3.87
CA ILE A 335 19.86 13.45 5.14
C ILE A 335 20.84 13.21 6.29
N LEU A 336 21.37 11.98 6.44
CA LEU A 336 22.35 11.67 7.49
C LEU A 336 23.64 12.45 7.33
N ARG A 337 24.12 12.65 6.10
CA ARG A 337 25.29 13.51 5.81
C ARG A 337 25.01 14.97 6.19
N PHE A 338 23.83 15.49 5.91
CA PHE A 338 23.41 16.82 6.33
C PHE A 338 23.35 16.93 7.85
N CYS A 339 22.74 15.97 8.55
CA CYS A 339 22.73 15.93 10.01
C CYS A 339 24.15 15.89 10.60
N LEU A 340 25.04 15.09 10.01
CA LEU A 340 26.44 15.00 10.42
C LEU A 340 27.18 16.32 10.17
N PHE A 341 26.93 16.99 9.05
CA PHE A 341 27.48 18.31 8.77
C PHE A 341 27.03 19.35 9.81
N VAL A 342 25.73 19.39 10.13
CA VAL A 342 25.17 20.29 11.15
C VAL A 342 25.78 20.00 12.51
N LEU A 343 25.86 18.73 12.92
CA LEU A 343 26.47 18.32 14.18
C LEU A 343 27.93 18.75 14.27
N GLN A 344 28.71 18.53 13.20
CA GLN A 344 30.11 18.96 13.13
C GLN A 344 30.26 20.49 13.14
N ALA A 345 29.36 21.22 12.46
CA ALA A 345 29.35 22.68 12.47
C ALA A 345 29.09 23.22 13.88
N THR A 346 28.09 22.67 14.58
CA THR A 346 27.77 23.04 15.96
C THR A 346 28.92 22.71 16.91
N VAL A 347 29.48 21.50 16.84
CA VAL A 347 30.63 21.08 17.68
C VAL A 347 31.86 21.97 17.43
N ARG A 348 32.17 22.32 16.17
CA ARG A 348 33.26 23.28 15.87
C ARG A 348 32.98 24.66 16.43
N GLY A 349 31.72 25.11 16.40
CA GLY A 349 31.26 26.36 17.01
C GLY A 349 31.51 26.39 18.51
N THR A 350 31.22 25.28 19.22
CA THR A 350 31.37 25.17 20.68
C THR A 350 32.82 24.91 21.14
N ILE A 351 33.62 24.15 20.37
CA ILE A 351 35.01 23.83 20.74
C ILE A 351 35.97 25.02 20.53
N ARG A 352 35.69 25.89 19.55
CA ARG A 352 36.51 27.10 19.29
C ARG A 352 36.70 28.00 20.52
N PRO A 353 35.65 28.43 21.23
CA PRO A 353 35.79 29.26 22.43
C PRO A 353 36.47 28.50 23.57
N LEU A 354 36.20 27.20 23.74
CA LEU A 354 36.91 26.37 24.73
C LEU A 354 38.42 26.36 24.49
N LYS A 355 38.87 26.13 23.25
CA LYS A 355 40.30 26.15 22.89
C LYS A 355 40.93 27.54 23.04
N ALA A 356 40.16 28.62 22.85
CA ALA A 356 40.62 29.98 23.11
C ALA A 356 40.82 30.21 24.62
N MET A 357 39.86 29.78 25.45
CA MET A 357 39.94 29.86 26.90
C MET A 357 41.12 29.03 27.45
N THR A 358 41.35 27.81 26.96
CA THR A 358 42.51 26.99 27.36
C THR A 358 43.84 27.68 27.02
N ARG A 359 43.93 28.34 25.85
CA ARG A 359 45.13 29.11 25.48
C ARG A 359 45.33 30.33 26.38
N ALA A 360 44.26 31.05 26.71
CA ALA A 360 44.31 32.19 27.62
C ALA A 360 44.79 31.77 29.02
N ILE A 361 44.26 30.66 29.56
CA ILE A 361 44.68 30.10 30.85
C ILE A 361 46.17 29.70 30.81
N ARG A 362 46.63 28.99 29.77
CA ARG A 362 48.06 28.63 29.62
C ARG A 362 48.96 29.86 29.49
N ALA A 363 48.54 30.88 28.76
CA ALA A 363 49.28 32.13 28.63
C ALA A 363 49.42 32.84 29.99
N LYS A 364 48.34 32.87 30.79
CA LYS A 364 48.35 33.39 32.16
C LYS A 364 49.27 32.61 33.08
N ILE A 365 49.24 31.27 33.05
CA ILE A 365 50.16 30.42 33.83
C ILE A 365 51.62 30.72 33.46
N LYS A 366 51.92 30.81 32.15
CA LYS A 366 53.27 31.13 31.68
C LYS A 366 53.70 32.54 32.10
N GLN A 367 52.80 33.51 32.09
CA GLN A 367 53.06 34.88 32.56
C GLN A 367 53.39 34.90 34.05
N ILE A 368 52.66 34.15 34.88
CA ILE A 368 52.91 34.05 36.32
C ILE A 368 54.28 33.41 36.59
N ASN A 369 54.60 32.30 35.91
CA ASN A 369 55.88 31.61 36.07
C ASN A 369 57.08 32.35 35.46
N ALA A 370 56.85 33.34 34.59
CA ALA A 370 57.90 34.14 33.97
C ALA A 370 58.27 35.39 34.78
N GLN A 371 57.81 35.52 36.03
CA GLN A 371 58.27 36.58 36.92
C GLN A 371 59.79 36.48 37.10
N GLN A 372 60.50 37.53 36.72
CA GLN A 372 61.93 37.65 36.95
C GLN A 372 62.16 37.83 38.45
N ILE A 373 62.81 36.85 39.07
CA ILE A 373 63.21 36.96 40.47
C ILE A 373 64.65 37.45 40.51
N VAL A 374 64.83 38.68 41.00
CA VAL A 374 66.15 39.24 41.28
C VAL A 374 66.51 38.85 42.71
N PHE A 375 67.56 38.06 42.87
CA PHE A 375 68.12 37.70 44.18
C PHE A 375 69.51 38.30 44.32
N PHE A 376 69.81 38.82 45.51
CA PHE A 376 71.11 39.38 45.82
C PHE A 376 72.00 38.31 46.46
N THR A 377 73.19 38.08 45.91
CA THR A 377 74.18 37.14 46.46
C THR A 377 75.36 37.88 47.07
N ARG A 378 75.90 37.34 48.16
CA ARG A 378 77.18 37.81 48.73
C ARG A 378 78.32 37.08 48.00
N GLY A 379 79.02 37.81 47.13
CA GLY A 379 80.14 37.31 46.35
C GLY A 379 79.73 36.53 45.09
N ASP A 380 80.74 36.19 44.28
CA ASP A 380 80.67 35.60 42.93
C ASP A 380 80.91 34.09 42.89
N ASN A 381 80.98 33.43 44.06
CA ASN A 381 81.16 31.98 44.14
C ASN A 381 79.93 31.22 43.60
N ILE A 382 80.17 30.30 42.66
CA ILE A 382 79.16 29.46 41.99
C ILE A 382 78.26 28.71 42.99
N ALA A 383 78.81 28.27 44.13
CA ALA A 383 78.04 27.59 45.17
C ALA A 383 76.96 28.49 45.80
N ASN A 384 77.24 29.79 45.97
CA ASN A 384 76.31 30.77 46.53
C ASN A 384 75.22 31.19 45.51
N LEU A 385 75.57 31.26 44.22
CA LEU A 385 74.62 31.53 43.15
C LEU A 385 73.62 30.38 42.97
N ASN A 386 74.09 29.13 43.07
CA ASN A 386 73.21 27.95 43.01
C ASN A 386 72.32 27.82 44.26
N SER A 387 72.81 28.13 45.46
CA SER A 387 71.98 28.10 46.65
C SER A 387 70.92 29.21 46.63
N ALA A 388 71.27 30.43 46.21
CA ALA A 388 70.33 31.54 46.12
C ALA A 388 69.23 31.30 45.06
N SER A 389 69.60 30.78 43.88
CA SER A 389 68.63 30.43 42.82
C SER A 389 67.69 29.30 43.25
N CYS A 390 68.19 28.24 43.89
CA CYS A 390 67.36 27.16 44.45
C CYS A 390 66.42 27.62 45.58
N THR A 391 66.87 28.55 46.43
CA THR A 391 66.05 29.09 47.54
C THR A 391 64.94 29.98 47.01
N SER A 392 65.23 30.79 46.00
CA SER A 392 64.27 31.63 45.27
C SER A 392 63.25 30.82 44.46
N ALA A 393 63.63 29.67 43.93
CA ALA A 393 62.72 28.76 43.24
C ALA A 393 61.74 28.06 44.20
N ARG A 394 62.15 27.83 45.47
CA ARG A 394 61.28 27.22 46.50
C ARG A 394 60.25 28.18 47.11
N THR A 395 60.54 29.49 47.16
CA THR A 395 59.60 30.49 47.71
C THR A 395 58.54 30.96 46.71
N SER A 396 58.72 30.68 45.42
CA SER A 396 57.78 31.06 44.34
C SER A 396 56.78 29.95 43.96
N THR A 397 56.97 28.72 44.44
CA THR A 397 55.93 27.69 44.45
C THR A 397 55.04 27.88 45.67
N PRO A 398 53.72 28.11 45.53
CA PRO A 398 52.82 27.94 46.66
C PRO A 398 52.95 26.49 47.11
N ALA A 399 53.11 26.28 48.42
CA ALA A 399 52.93 24.96 49.01
C ALA A 399 51.58 24.41 48.53
N ALA A 400 51.62 23.18 47.99
CA ALA A 400 50.44 22.43 47.54
C ALA A 400 49.43 22.22 48.68
#